data_AF-A0A9E7JRS8-F1
#
_entry.id   AF-A0A9E7JRS8-F1
#
_cell.length_a   1.000
_cell.length_b   1.000
_cell.length_c   1.000
_cell.angle_alpha   90.00
_cell.angle_beta   90.00
_cell.angle_gamma   90.00
#
_symmetry.space_group_name_H-M   'P 1'
#
loop_
_entity.id
_entity.type
_entity.pdbx_description
1 polymer ?
#
loop_
_entity_poly.entity_id
_entity_poly.type
_entity_poly.pdbx_seq_one_letter_code
_entity_poly.pdbx_strand_id
1 'polypeptide(L)'
;MISEFRSEDGKACVLHLHDIPGGAKAFELAAKFCYDIRIELNATNVVPVRCAAEHLLMTEDYVGGNLITRTDNFLGEVLGSWKDTIKALEACESVLPHAEDLHIVSRCINSLASKACSDPSLSAWPVGGHAATKSSQGSAPWNGIVTREAPTSALADWWYIDASFLGLPLFKRLILAMEAKGMKPENVAEALIYSAKRSLPGLSGGSTAARMTPGISISAASESEQRVFLEEIVDLLPMNKGVISTRFLLRLLRTAMILRASPSCRENLERRTGAQVEEAALEDLLIPSLGPSVETLYDVDCVQRILVHFMQLNQSAVTSSAIVDEGQSITSSSSPTPMAMVARLVDVYLAEVAADVNLKLHKFLSLASAVSDYARPLDDGIYRAIDVYLKVTFPFLIMFSLCRQFC
;
A
#
# COMPACT_ATOMS: atom_id res chain seq x y z
N MET A 1 33.83 43.51 2.71
CA MET A 1 33.73 43.62 4.17
C MET A 1 32.61 44.62 4.48
N ILE A 2 31.51 44.20 5.11
CA ILE A 2 30.36 45.09 5.42
C ILE A 2 30.75 46.20 6.43
N SER A 3 31.90 46.06 7.09
CA SER A 3 32.52 47.06 7.96
C SER A 3 32.88 48.39 7.27
N GLU A 4 32.89 48.45 5.94
CA GLU A 4 33.23 49.68 5.19
C GLU A 4 32.02 50.43 4.62
N PHE A 5 30.80 49.89 4.73
CA PHE A 5 29.58 50.57 4.28
C PHE A 5 28.90 51.30 5.44
N ARG A 6 29.40 52.49 5.79
CA ARG A 6 28.63 53.46 6.59
C ARG A 6 27.76 54.27 5.65
N SER A 7 26.44 54.19 5.83
CA SER A 7 25.52 55.17 5.25
C SER A 7 25.93 56.57 5.75
N GLU A 8 25.91 57.58 4.88
CA GLU A 8 26.31 58.98 5.19
C GLU A 8 25.60 59.56 6.44
N ASP A 9 24.50 58.93 6.87
CA ASP A 9 23.61 59.32 7.96
C ASP A 9 23.91 58.66 9.32
N GLY A 10 24.99 57.87 9.46
CA GLY A 10 25.37 57.23 10.73
C GLY A 10 24.40 56.15 11.26
N LYS A 11 23.39 55.77 10.46
CA LYS A 11 22.44 54.69 10.77
C LYS A 11 23.05 53.33 10.43
N ALA A 12 22.77 52.32 11.27
CA ALA A 12 23.18 50.95 11.03
C ALA A 12 22.68 50.46 9.66
N CYS A 13 23.57 49.87 8.86
CA CYS A 13 23.20 49.26 7.59
C CYS A 13 22.36 48.02 7.88
N VAL A 14 21.07 48.04 7.53
CA VAL A 14 20.17 46.88 7.65
C VAL A 14 20.14 46.16 6.31
N LEU A 15 20.66 44.93 6.29
CA LEU A 15 20.57 44.05 5.13
C LEU A 15 19.36 43.12 5.31
N HIS A 16 18.42 43.18 4.36
CA HIS A 16 17.30 42.24 4.31
C HIS A 16 17.65 41.08 3.38
N LEU A 17 17.83 39.90 3.96
CA LEU A 17 18.01 38.66 3.22
C LEU A 17 16.67 37.93 3.17
N HIS A 18 16.09 37.86 1.98
CA HIS A 18 14.86 37.12 1.71
C HIS A 18 15.20 35.73 1.15
N ASP A 19 14.28 34.79 1.30
CA ASP A 19 14.30 33.48 0.61
C ASP A 19 15.53 32.59 0.84
N ILE A 20 16.21 32.72 1.99
CA ILE A 20 17.29 31.81 2.35
C ILE A 20 16.73 30.39 2.52
N PRO A 21 17.26 29.39 1.80
CA PRO A 21 16.87 28.00 1.98
C PRO A 21 17.05 27.54 3.43
N GLY A 22 16.03 26.94 4.04
CA GLY A 22 16.08 26.51 5.44
C GLY A 22 15.85 27.63 6.46
N GLY A 23 15.63 28.86 5.98
CA GLY A 23 15.28 30.03 6.79
C GLY A 23 16.36 30.42 7.80
N ALA A 24 15.91 31.11 8.85
CA ALA A 24 16.79 31.70 9.86
C ALA A 24 17.74 30.68 10.53
N LYS A 25 17.29 29.44 10.73
CA LYS A 25 18.11 28.38 11.38
C LYS A 25 19.31 27.98 10.52
N ALA A 26 19.10 27.79 9.21
CA ALA A 26 20.18 27.47 8.29
C ALA A 26 21.15 28.66 8.14
N PHE A 27 20.61 29.88 8.05
CA PHE A 27 21.42 31.09 8.01
C PHE A 27 22.25 31.29 9.28
N GLU A 28 21.69 31.04 10.46
CA GLU A 28 22.42 31.16 11.73
C GLU A 28 23.65 30.25 11.75
N LEU A 29 23.54 29.01 11.25
CA LEU A 29 24.66 28.09 11.14
C LEU A 29 25.69 28.58 10.12
N ALA A 30 25.25 29.09 8.96
CA ALA A 30 26.15 29.68 7.98
C ALA A 30 26.89 30.91 8.54
N ALA A 31 26.19 31.79 9.25
CA ALA A 31 26.79 32.96 9.89
C ALA A 31 27.78 32.56 10.99
N LYS A 32 27.42 31.62 11.85
CA LYS A 32 28.35 31.06 12.87
C LYS A 32 29.62 30.53 12.23
N PHE A 33 29.50 29.81 11.11
CA PHE A 33 30.66 29.33 10.35
C PHE A 33 31.55 30.49 9.86
N CYS A 34 30.97 31.58 9.33
CA CYS A 34 31.73 32.75 8.90
C CYS A 34 32.49 33.46 10.04
N TYR A 35 32.01 33.34 11.28
CA TYR A 35 32.66 33.88 12.48
C TYR A 35 33.60 32.87 13.17
N ASP A 36 33.94 31.76 12.50
CA ASP A 36 34.77 30.67 13.05
C ASP A 36 34.19 30.04 14.33
N ILE A 37 32.87 30.13 14.50
CA ILE A 37 32.15 29.46 15.58
C ILE A 37 31.88 28.02 15.15
N ARG A 38 32.22 27.07 16.03
CA ARG A 38 31.96 25.64 15.79
C ARG A 38 30.47 25.40 15.57
N ILE A 39 30.14 24.87 14.39
CA ILE A 39 28.79 24.39 14.04
C ILE A 39 28.67 22.88 14.23
N GLU A 40 27.47 22.45 14.60
CA GLU A 40 27.11 21.03 14.72
C GLU A 40 26.19 20.64 13.57
N LEU A 41 26.71 19.82 12.65
CA LEU A 41 25.93 19.23 11.55
C LEU A 41 25.33 17.90 12.00
N ASN A 42 24.10 17.64 11.59
CA ASN A 42 23.39 16.40 11.80
C ASN A 42 22.46 16.11 10.62
N ALA A 43 21.83 14.93 10.61
CA ALA A 43 21.01 14.46 9.51
C ALA A 43 19.79 15.37 9.19
N THR A 44 19.27 16.13 10.17
CA THR A 44 18.07 16.96 9.96
C THR A 44 18.40 18.39 9.53
N ASN A 45 19.61 18.88 9.78
CA ASN A 45 20.01 20.25 9.43
C ASN A 45 20.94 20.34 8.23
N VAL A 46 21.66 19.27 7.86
CA VAL A 46 22.69 19.32 6.83
C VAL A 46 22.12 19.73 5.47
N VAL A 47 20.93 19.24 5.10
CA VAL A 47 20.31 19.55 3.80
C VAL A 47 19.95 21.04 3.68
N PRO A 48 19.19 21.64 4.63
CA PRO A 48 18.95 23.08 4.64
C PRO A 48 20.25 23.92 4.63
N VAL A 49 21.26 23.53 5.41
CA VAL A 49 22.53 24.27 5.47
C VAL A 49 23.31 24.16 4.16
N ARG A 50 23.32 22.98 3.51
CA ARG A 50 23.93 22.79 2.19
C ARG A 50 23.26 23.67 1.13
N CYS A 51 21.94 23.78 1.17
CA CYS A 51 21.19 24.65 0.25
C CYS A 51 21.44 26.14 0.53
N ALA A 52 21.49 26.55 1.80
CA ALA A 52 21.82 27.92 2.19
C ALA A 52 23.26 28.29 1.80
N ALA A 53 24.22 27.37 1.98
CA ALA A 53 25.61 27.57 1.61
C ALA A 53 25.77 27.77 0.09
N GLU A 54 25.01 27.03 -0.73
CA GLU A 54 24.94 27.25 -2.17
C GLU A 54 24.39 28.64 -2.49
N HIS A 55 23.25 29.00 -1.89
CA HIS A 55 22.60 30.28 -2.11
C HIS A 55 23.51 31.48 -1.73
N LEU A 56 24.32 31.31 -0.70
CA LEU A 56 25.27 32.32 -0.21
C LEU A 56 26.63 32.25 -0.92
N LEU A 57 26.80 31.38 -1.92
CA LEU A 57 28.03 31.20 -2.69
C LEU A 57 29.26 30.93 -1.80
N MET A 58 29.08 30.09 -0.77
CA MET A 58 30.14 29.72 0.17
C MET A 58 31.07 28.65 -0.42
N THR A 59 31.76 29.01 -1.50
CA THR A 59 32.62 28.13 -2.31
C THR A 59 34.08 28.13 -1.84
N GLU A 60 34.85 27.15 -2.32
CA GLU A 60 36.29 27.05 -2.06
C GLU A 60 37.11 28.21 -2.64
N ASP A 61 36.53 29.05 -3.50
CA ASP A 61 37.22 30.18 -4.14
C ASP A 61 37.67 31.25 -3.14
N TYR A 62 37.02 31.29 -1.97
CA TYR A 62 37.30 32.27 -0.92
C TYR A 62 38.25 31.71 0.14
N VAL A 63 37.98 30.51 0.64
CA VAL A 63 38.73 29.83 1.71
C VAL A 63 38.61 28.32 1.53
N GLY A 64 39.71 27.60 1.72
CA GLY A 64 39.72 26.14 1.69
C GLY A 64 38.90 25.52 2.84
N GLY A 65 38.06 24.52 2.53
CA GLY A 65 37.17 23.88 3.49
C GLY A 65 35.93 24.71 3.82
N ASN A 66 35.38 25.41 2.82
CA ASN A 66 34.19 26.23 2.97
C ASN A 66 32.94 25.38 3.22
N LEU A 67 31.84 26.04 3.58
CA LEU A 67 30.64 25.40 4.09
C LEU A 67 30.00 24.44 3.07
N ILE A 68 30.08 24.74 1.77
CA ILE A 68 29.60 23.82 0.72
C ILE A 68 30.33 22.47 0.80
N THR A 69 31.66 22.46 0.76
CA THR A 69 32.47 21.24 0.82
C THR A 69 32.27 20.50 2.14
N ARG A 70 32.21 21.24 3.25
CA ARG A 70 32.01 20.65 4.58
C ARG A 70 30.65 19.96 4.71
N THR A 71 29.59 20.59 4.20
CA THR A 71 28.25 19.99 4.23
C THR A 71 28.11 18.85 3.23
N ASP A 72 28.76 18.91 2.06
CA ASP A 72 28.71 17.83 1.07
C ASP A 72 29.46 16.56 1.55
N ASN A 73 30.61 16.74 2.21
CA ASN A 73 31.33 15.63 2.85
C ASN A 73 30.48 14.96 3.94
N PHE A 74 29.85 15.76 4.82
CA PHE A 74 28.98 15.25 5.86
C PHE A 74 27.72 14.57 5.27
N LEU A 75 27.16 15.08 4.16
CA LEU A 75 26.11 14.38 3.42
C LEU A 75 26.59 13.00 2.93
N GLY A 76 27.84 12.88 2.47
CA GLY A 76 28.44 11.59 2.14
C GLY A 76 28.40 10.58 3.30
N GLU A 77 28.73 11.03 4.52
CA GLU A 77 28.65 10.22 5.73
C GLU A 77 27.20 9.85 6.09
N VAL A 78 26.28 10.82 6.03
CA VAL A 78 24.85 10.61 6.27
C VAL A 78 24.26 9.58 5.32
N LEU A 79 24.64 9.63 4.05
CA LEU A 79 24.24 8.65 3.04
C LEU A 79 24.75 7.23 3.35
N GLY A 80 25.70 7.05 4.27
CA GLY A 80 26.14 5.74 4.76
C GLY A 80 25.13 5.05 5.70
N SER A 81 24.33 5.83 6.43
CA SER A 81 23.38 5.35 7.45
C SER A 81 21.94 5.42 6.94
N TRP A 82 21.19 4.31 7.04
CA TRP A 82 19.77 4.30 6.64
C TRP A 82 18.95 5.36 7.38
N LYS A 83 19.04 5.35 8.72
CA LYS A 83 18.26 6.22 9.60
C LYS A 83 18.56 7.70 9.36
N ASP A 84 19.82 8.03 9.12
CA ASP A 84 20.22 9.41 8.87
C ASP A 84 19.86 9.84 7.43
N THR A 85 19.92 8.92 6.46
CA THR A 85 19.44 9.20 5.10
C THR A 85 17.93 9.46 5.06
N ILE A 86 17.11 8.72 5.83
CA ILE A 86 15.67 9.00 5.96
C ILE A 86 15.43 10.41 6.50
N LYS A 87 16.11 10.79 7.58
CA LYS A 87 15.99 12.14 8.15
C LYS A 87 16.45 13.24 7.19
N ALA A 88 17.51 13.00 6.43
CA ALA A 88 17.99 13.93 5.42
C ALA A 88 16.97 14.08 4.27
N LEU A 89 16.34 12.98 3.87
CA LEU A 89 15.27 12.99 2.88
C LEU A 89 14.03 13.74 3.38
N GLU A 90 13.62 13.55 4.63
CA GLU A 90 12.57 14.34 5.28
C GLU A 90 12.92 15.83 5.31
N ALA A 91 14.17 16.18 5.66
CA ALA A 91 14.63 17.57 5.69
C ALA A 91 14.58 18.25 4.31
N CYS A 92 14.65 17.48 3.21
CA CYS A 92 14.50 18.01 1.85
C CYS A 92 13.13 18.65 1.62
N GLU A 93 12.06 18.22 2.31
CA GLU A 93 10.71 18.78 2.12
C GLU A 93 10.68 20.29 2.38
N SER A 94 11.46 20.76 3.36
CA SER A 94 11.54 22.19 3.72
C SER A 94 12.27 23.07 2.70
N VAL A 95 13.07 22.47 1.82
CA VAL A 95 13.93 23.16 0.84
C VAL A 95 13.88 22.51 -0.54
N LEU A 96 12.75 21.89 -0.88
CA LEU A 96 12.64 20.95 -1.99
C LEU A 96 13.19 21.46 -3.34
N PRO A 97 12.89 22.70 -3.79
CA PRO A 97 13.44 23.20 -5.06
C PRO A 97 14.97 23.20 -5.09
N HIS A 98 15.60 23.70 -4.03
CA HIS A 98 17.06 23.77 -3.91
C HIS A 98 17.68 22.37 -3.73
N ALA A 99 17.01 21.48 -3.00
CA ALA A 99 17.48 20.11 -2.81
C ALA A 99 17.42 19.27 -4.09
N GLU A 100 16.46 19.54 -5.00
CA GLU A 100 16.39 18.93 -6.33
C GLU A 100 17.51 19.43 -7.24
N ASP A 101 17.72 20.75 -7.28
CA ASP A 101 18.79 21.38 -8.09
C ASP A 101 20.17 20.86 -7.69
N LEU A 102 20.37 20.64 -6.39
CA LEU A 102 21.60 20.05 -5.83
C LEU A 102 21.64 18.51 -5.88
N HIS A 103 20.62 17.88 -6.47
CA HIS A 103 20.46 16.43 -6.57
C HIS A 103 20.48 15.66 -5.24
N ILE A 104 20.28 16.34 -4.10
CA ILE A 104 20.32 15.74 -2.75
C ILE A 104 19.20 14.70 -2.60
N VAL A 105 17.99 15.02 -3.09
CA VAL A 105 16.83 14.13 -3.04
C VAL A 105 17.13 12.83 -3.77
N SER A 106 17.66 12.92 -5.00
CA SER A 106 18.01 11.75 -5.80
C SER A 106 19.12 10.90 -5.16
N ARG A 107 20.12 11.53 -4.54
CA ARG A 107 21.20 10.84 -3.81
C ARG A 107 20.66 10.06 -2.61
N CYS A 108 19.77 10.68 -1.84
CA CYS A 108 19.12 10.03 -0.69
C CYS A 108 18.27 8.83 -1.13
N ILE A 109 17.40 9.02 -2.13
CA ILE A 109 16.54 7.95 -2.66
C ILE A 109 17.37 6.79 -3.23
N ASN A 110 18.39 7.09 -4.04
CA ASN A 110 19.26 6.06 -4.61
C ASN A 110 20.04 5.30 -3.53
N SER A 111 20.49 5.99 -2.48
CA SER A 111 21.17 5.38 -1.33
C SER A 111 20.25 4.44 -0.56
N LEU A 112 19.04 4.88 -0.23
CA LEU A 112 18.02 4.07 0.46
C LEU A 112 17.64 2.87 -0.39
N ALA A 113 17.27 3.08 -1.66
CA ALA A 113 16.86 2.02 -2.55
C ALA A 113 17.97 0.97 -2.75
N SER A 114 19.24 1.40 -2.85
CA SER A 114 20.37 0.47 -2.93
C SER A 114 20.54 -0.35 -1.65
N LYS A 115 20.41 0.28 -0.47
CA LYS A 115 20.51 -0.43 0.82
C LYS A 115 19.38 -1.45 0.99
N ALA A 116 18.14 -1.04 0.72
CA ALA A 116 16.99 -1.93 0.81
C ALA A 116 17.09 -3.12 -0.16
N CYS A 117 17.58 -2.91 -1.39
CA CYS A 117 17.70 -4.00 -2.36
C CYS A 117 18.94 -4.89 -2.13
N SER A 118 19.97 -4.41 -1.44
CA SER A 118 21.21 -5.16 -1.20
C SER A 118 21.17 -6.03 0.05
N ASP A 119 20.17 -5.87 0.93
CA ASP A 119 20.11 -6.58 2.20
C ASP A 119 19.76 -8.07 1.98
N PRO A 120 20.68 -9.01 2.30
CA PRO A 120 20.42 -10.44 2.15
C PRO A 120 19.24 -10.92 2.99
N SER A 121 18.91 -10.24 4.10
CA SER A 121 17.80 -10.61 4.99
C SER A 121 16.41 -10.42 4.36
N LEU A 122 16.29 -9.55 3.35
CA LEU A 122 15.08 -9.39 2.53
C LEU A 122 15.03 -10.37 1.35
N SER A 123 16.10 -11.14 1.14
CA SER A 123 16.26 -12.09 0.03
C SER A 123 16.36 -13.56 0.47
N ALA A 124 16.63 -13.83 1.76
CA ALA A 124 16.97 -15.15 2.26
C ALA A 124 15.73 -16.04 2.50
N TRP A 125 15.45 -16.90 1.52
CA TRP A 125 14.66 -18.11 1.74
C TRP A 125 15.50 -19.14 2.52
N PRO A 126 14.92 -19.97 3.40
CA PRO A 126 15.70 -20.90 4.19
C PRO A 126 15.97 -22.16 3.38
N VAL A 127 17.22 -22.36 2.96
CA VAL A 127 17.74 -23.68 2.61
C VAL A 127 18.94 -23.98 3.50
N GLY A 128 18.74 -24.93 4.40
CA GLY A 128 19.73 -25.93 4.80
C GLY A 128 21.03 -25.46 5.44
N GLY A 129 21.10 -25.64 6.76
CA GLY A 129 22.04 -26.60 7.33
C GLY A 129 23.43 -26.14 7.77
N HIS A 130 23.70 -26.42 9.05
CA HIS A 130 25.01 -26.70 9.68
C HIS A 130 25.95 -25.50 9.90
N ALA A 131 26.62 -25.32 11.04
CA ALA A 131 26.71 -26.09 12.27
C ALA A 131 27.26 -25.17 13.37
N ALA A 132 26.70 -25.25 14.58
CA ALA A 132 27.36 -24.73 15.78
C ALA A 132 27.70 -25.92 16.68
N THR A 133 28.99 -26.22 16.75
CA THR A 133 29.61 -27.20 17.63
C THR A 133 29.52 -26.79 19.11
N LYS A 134 28.78 -27.60 19.87
CA LYS A 134 28.96 -28.04 21.27
C LYS A 134 29.81 -27.19 22.24
N SER A 135 29.19 -26.89 23.39
CA SER A 135 29.64 -27.29 24.74
C SER A 135 28.46 -27.15 25.73
N SER A 136 27.84 -28.26 26.14
CA SER A 136 28.03 -29.00 27.42
C SER A 136 27.69 -28.21 28.69
N GLN A 137 26.54 -28.52 29.32
CA GLN A 137 26.45 -29.31 30.56
C GLN A 137 25.13 -29.01 31.31
N GLY A 138 24.37 -30.05 31.70
CA GLY A 138 23.27 -29.93 32.67
C GLY A 138 21.97 -30.63 32.27
N SER A 139 21.87 -31.91 32.56
CA SER A 139 20.70 -32.77 32.36
C SER A 139 19.67 -32.58 33.48
N ALA A 140 18.41 -32.29 33.13
CA ALA A 140 17.25 -32.96 33.72
C ALA A 140 16.02 -32.86 32.76
N PRO A 141 15.27 -33.95 32.57
CA PRO A 141 14.15 -34.04 31.63
C PRO A 141 12.83 -33.73 32.34
N TRP A 142 11.88 -33.07 31.68
CA TRP A 142 10.47 -33.44 31.72
C TRP A 142 9.62 -32.60 30.78
N ASN A 143 8.67 -33.29 30.16
CA ASN A 143 7.83 -32.85 29.06
C ASN A 143 6.89 -31.70 29.47
N GLY A 144 7.18 -30.51 28.97
CA GLY A 144 6.21 -29.45 28.78
C GLY A 144 6.26 -29.04 27.31
N ILE A 145 5.19 -29.28 26.56
CA ILE A 145 5.04 -28.72 25.22
C ILE A 145 4.81 -27.23 25.40
N VAL A 146 5.90 -26.46 25.49
CA VAL A 146 5.91 -25.06 25.11
C VAL A 146 6.03 -25.09 23.60
N THR A 147 4.90 -24.86 22.91
CA THR A 147 4.90 -24.42 21.52
C THR A 147 5.87 -23.26 21.42
N ARG A 148 7.05 -23.55 20.89
CA ARG A 148 8.09 -22.58 20.60
C ARG A 148 7.51 -21.68 19.52
N GLU A 149 6.92 -20.57 19.93
CA GLU A 149 6.71 -19.43 19.06
C GLU A 149 8.05 -19.16 18.38
N ALA A 150 8.10 -19.41 17.08
CA ALA A 150 9.20 -18.96 16.26
C ALA A 150 9.32 -17.45 16.49
N PRO A 151 10.53 -16.86 16.53
CA PRO A 151 10.63 -15.41 16.47
C PRO A 151 10.06 -14.99 15.12
N THR A 152 8.81 -14.55 15.13
CA THR A 152 8.08 -13.96 14.01
C THR A 152 8.87 -12.76 13.50
N SER A 153 9.14 -12.75 12.18
CA SER A 153 9.24 -11.62 11.22
C SER A 153 9.95 -10.30 11.57
N ALA A 154 10.37 -10.04 12.81
CA ALA A 154 10.76 -8.71 13.28
C ALA A 154 12.03 -8.13 12.63
N LEU A 155 12.78 -8.93 11.87
CA LEU A 155 13.98 -8.47 11.17
C LEU A 155 13.74 -8.11 9.69
N ALA A 156 12.61 -8.51 9.09
CA ALA A 156 12.29 -8.19 7.70
C ALA A 156 11.52 -6.85 7.55
N ASP A 157 10.93 -6.37 8.66
CA ASP A 157 9.88 -5.35 8.65
C ASP A 157 10.39 -3.90 8.82
N TRP A 158 11.70 -3.70 8.92
CA TRP A 158 12.25 -2.45 9.47
C TRP A 158 12.21 -1.26 8.51
N TRP A 159 12.47 -1.48 7.22
CA TRP A 159 12.72 -0.38 6.28
C TRP A 159 11.45 0.37 5.88
N TYR A 160 10.33 -0.34 5.68
CA TYR A 160 9.09 0.29 5.23
C TYR A 160 8.36 1.02 6.36
N ILE A 161 8.64 0.67 7.62
CA ILE A 161 8.15 1.42 8.78
C ILE A 161 8.74 2.83 8.72
N ASP A 162 10.06 2.95 8.60
CA ASP A 162 10.73 4.25 8.49
C ASP A 162 10.29 5.01 7.23
N ALA A 163 10.20 4.32 6.08
CA ALA A 163 9.78 4.94 4.82
C ALA A 163 8.32 5.48 4.88
N SER A 164 7.44 4.87 5.68
CA SER A 164 6.04 5.29 5.80
C SER A 164 5.84 6.64 6.50
N PHE A 165 6.89 7.21 7.10
CA PHE A 165 6.85 8.57 7.68
C PHE A 165 7.14 9.66 6.64
N LEU A 166 7.69 9.31 5.47
CA LEU A 166 7.95 10.25 4.39
C LEU A 166 6.64 10.80 3.82
N GLY A 167 6.65 12.06 3.38
CA GLY A 167 5.55 12.62 2.60
C GLY A 167 5.28 11.79 1.34
N LEU A 168 4.00 11.70 0.94
CA LEU A 168 3.54 10.89 -0.20
C LEU A 168 4.39 11.06 -1.48
N PRO A 169 4.80 12.28 -1.88
CA PRO A 169 5.64 12.45 -3.08
C PRO A 169 7.02 11.79 -2.97
N LEU A 170 7.66 11.85 -1.80
CA LEU A 170 8.97 11.24 -1.56
C LEU A 170 8.85 9.73 -1.38
N PHE A 171 7.80 9.27 -0.68
CA PHE A 171 7.49 7.85 -0.55
C PHE A 171 7.27 7.19 -1.92
N LYS A 172 6.46 7.80 -2.79
CA LYS A 172 6.23 7.34 -4.18
C LYS A 172 7.55 7.17 -4.93
N ARG A 173 8.41 8.20 -4.91
CA ARG A 173 9.69 8.16 -5.62
C ARG A 173 10.65 7.12 -5.06
N LEU A 174 10.62 6.89 -3.74
CA LEU A 174 11.39 5.83 -3.10
C LEU A 174 10.93 4.45 -3.58
N ILE A 175 9.61 4.18 -3.57
CA ILE A 175 9.05 2.91 -4.06
C ILE A 175 9.45 2.66 -5.52
N LEU A 176 9.26 3.65 -6.40
CA LEU A 176 9.63 3.53 -7.82
C LEU A 176 11.14 3.28 -8.02
N ALA A 177 12.00 3.92 -7.22
CA ALA A 177 13.44 3.69 -7.28
C ALA A 177 13.84 2.29 -6.78
N MET A 178 13.10 1.75 -5.81
CA MET A 178 13.30 0.38 -5.31
C MET A 178 12.87 -0.66 -6.34
N GLU A 179 11.72 -0.46 -6.99
CA GLU A 179 11.28 -1.30 -8.10
C GLU A 179 12.28 -1.28 -9.25
N ALA A 180 12.78 -0.10 -9.63
CA ALA A 180 13.80 0.03 -10.67
C ALA A 180 15.13 -0.67 -10.33
N LYS A 181 15.41 -0.88 -9.04
CA LYS A 181 16.58 -1.63 -8.54
C LYS A 181 16.31 -3.13 -8.34
N GLY A 182 15.12 -3.61 -8.70
CA GLY A 182 14.78 -5.03 -8.64
C GLY A 182 14.24 -5.49 -7.28
N MET A 183 13.66 -4.59 -6.48
CA MET A 183 12.92 -5.00 -5.28
C MET A 183 11.78 -5.95 -5.66
N LYS A 184 11.64 -7.03 -4.89
CA LYS A 184 10.58 -8.03 -5.11
C LYS A 184 9.19 -7.38 -4.94
N PRO A 185 8.21 -7.71 -5.78
CA PRO A 185 6.87 -7.12 -5.70
C PRO A 185 6.18 -7.43 -4.36
N GLU A 186 6.51 -8.55 -3.71
CA GLU A 186 6.01 -8.89 -2.37
C GLU A 186 6.42 -7.84 -1.32
N ASN A 187 7.70 -7.47 -1.30
CA ASN A 187 8.22 -6.47 -0.34
C ASN A 187 7.63 -5.08 -0.62
N VAL A 188 7.43 -4.73 -1.90
CA VAL A 188 6.78 -3.47 -2.29
C VAL A 188 5.32 -3.47 -1.83
N ALA A 189 4.59 -4.56 -2.06
CA ALA A 189 3.21 -4.69 -1.65
C ALA A 189 3.06 -4.59 -0.12
N GLU A 190 3.95 -5.22 0.66
CA GLU A 190 3.95 -5.11 2.12
C GLU A 190 4.12 -3.67 2.59
N ALA A 191 5.07 -2.93 2.00
CA ALA A 191 5.29 -1.52 2.31
C ALA A 191 4.05 -0.66 2.00
N LEU A 192 3.42 -0.89 0.83
CA LEU A 192 2.21 -0.17 0.42
C LEU A 192 1.01 -0.52 1.30
N ILE A 193 0.84 -1.80 1.67
CA ILE A 193 -0.22 -2.26 2.57
C ILE A 193 -0.04 -1.64 3.96
N TYR A 194 1.19 -1.60 4.47
CA TYR A 194 1.50 -0.97 5.75
C TYR A 194 1.17 0.52 5.73
N SER A 195 1.64 1.23 4.70
CA SER A 195 1.35 2.66 4.48
C SER A 195 -0.15 2.92 4.36
N ALA A 196 -0.88 2.09 3.63
CA ALA A 196 -2.33 2.17 3.49
C ALA A 196 -3.07 1.97 4.81
N LYS A 197 -2.74 0.94 5.59
CA LYS A 197 -3.37 0.68 6.89
C LYS A 197 -3.11 1.79 7.91
N ARG A 198 -1.93 2.40 7.85
CA ARG A 198 -1.55 3.50 8.73
C ARG A 198 -2.32 4.79 8.41
N SER A 199 -2.48 5.10 7.12
CA SER A 199 -3.06 6.37 6.67
C SER A 199 -4.58 6.32 6.45
N LEU A 200 -5.16 5.14 6.29
CA LEU A 200 -6.59 4.94 5.99
C LEU A 200 -7.30 4.20 7.14
N PRO A 201 -8.10 4.89 7.97
CA PRO A 201 -8.77 4.29 9.14
C PRO A 201 -9.64 3.07 8.82
N GLY A 202 -10.25 3.03 7.62
CA GLY A 202 -11.13 1.93 7.19
C GLY A 202 -10.43 0.59 6.96
N LEU A 203 -9.10 0.57 6.81
CA LEU A 203 -8.34 -0.64 6.50
C LEU A 203 -7.78 -1.37 7.72
N SER A 204 -7.77 -0.71 8.89
CA SER A 204 -7.17 -1.26 10.11
C SER A 204 -8.01 -2.34 10.81
N GLY A 205 -9.28 -2.53 10.44
CA GLY A 205 -10.15 -3.62 10.90
C GLY A 205 -10.53 -3.58 12.40
N GLY A 206 -11.83 -3.63 12.68
CA GLY A 206 -12.38 -3.66 14.04
C GLY A 206 -11.92 -4.87 14.87
N SER A 207 -10.96 -4.63 15.75
CA SER A 207 -10.76 -5.20 17.09
C SER A 207 -9.41 -4.72 17.57
N THR A 208 -9.39 -3.99 18.68
CA THR A 208 -8.25 -3.24 19.25
C THR A 208 -8.01 -1.83 18.68
N ALA A 209 -9.00 -0.96 18.85
CA ALA A 209 -8.75 0.46 19.15
C ALA A 209 -8.10 0.64 20.55
N ALA A 210 -7.12 -0.21 20.90
CA ALA A 210 -6.46 -0.19 22.19
C ALA A 210 -4.95 -0.36 21.96
N ARG A 211 -4.23 0.75 22.18
CA ARG A 211 -2.77 0.98 22.11
C ARG A 211 -2.28 1.71 20.86
N MET A 212 -2.92 2.82 20.51
CA MET A 212 -2.12 4.01 20.18
C MET A 212 -1.73 4.69 21.48
N THR A 213 -0.44 4.81 21.71
CA THR A 213 0.20 5.59 22.77
C THR A 213 -0.44 6.99 22.81
N PRO A 214 -0.90 7.50 23.97
CA PRO A 214 -1.44 8.85 24.05
C PRO A 214 -0.26 9.83 23.89
N GLY A 215 -0.13 10.44 22.70
CA GLY A 215 0.95 11.41 22.49
C GLY A 215 1.12 11.98 21.08
N ILE A 216 0.52 11.41 20.03
CA ILE A 216 0.61 11.99 18.68
C ILE A 216 -0.81 12.08 18.11
N SER A 217 -1.45 13.24 18.28
CA SER A 217 -2.63 13.60 17.51
C SER A 217 -2.18 13.82 16.06
N ILE A 218 -2.20 12.76 15.25
CA ILE A 218 -2.21 12.93 13.80
C ILE A 218 -3.53 13.65 13.51
N SER A 219 -3.47 14.90 13.05
CA SER A 219 -4.63 15.60 12.54
C SER A 219 -5.32 14.66 11.57
N ALA A 220 -6.59 14.29 11.83
CA ALA A 220 -7.32 13.40 10.95
C ALA A 220 -7.29 14.01 9.55
N ALA A 221 -6.50 13.42 8.64
CA ALA A 221 -6.35 13.90 7.27
C ALA A 221 -7.73 14.06 6.65
N SER A 222 -7.93 15.12 5.86
CA SER A 222 -9.22 15.36 5.23
C SER A 222 -9.61 14.18 4.32
N GLU A 223 -10.91 13.94 4.13
CA GLU A 223 -11.37 12.88 3.20
C GLU A 223 -10.76 13.05 1.80
N SER A 224 -10.51 14.30 1.37
CA SER A 224 -9.82 14.61 0.11
C SER A 224 -8.36 14.17 0.10
N GLU A 225 -7.61 14.35 1.19
CA GLU A 225 -6.22 13.88 1.29
C GLU A 225 -6.16 12.36 1.33
N GLN A 226 -7.07 11.72 2.06
CA GLN A 226 -7.19 10.26 2.10
C GLN A 226 -7.52 9.69 0.72
N ARG A 227 -8.38 10.36 -0.06
CA ARG A 227 -8.72 9.97 -1.42
C ARG A 227 -7.51 10.04 -2.35
N VAL A 228 -6.77 11.15 -2.35
CA VAL A 228 -5.56 11.32 -3.17
C VAL A 228 -4.50 10.27 -2.78
N PHE A 229 -4.32 10.06 -1.48
CA PHE A 229 -3.40 9.04 -0.97
C PHE A 229 -3.81 7.62 -1.41
N LEU A 230 -5.10 7.27 -1.32
CA LEU A 230 -5.60 5.97 -1.75
C LEU A 230 -5.37 5.75 -3.25
N GLU A 231 -5.72 6.73 -4.09
CA GLU A 231 -5.56 6.64 -5.55
C GLU A 231 -4.08 6.42 -5.90
N GLU A 232 -3.18 7.15 -5.26
CA GLU A 232 -1.73 7.02 -5.47
C GLU A 232 -1.20 5.65 -5.01
N ILE A 233 -1.66 5.13 -3.87
CA ILE A 233 -1.30 3.77 -3.42
C ILE A 233 -1.77 2.73 -4.45
N VAL A 234 -2.99 2.85 -4.96
CA VAL A 234 -3.55 1.90 -5.95
C VAL A 234 -2.75 1.89 -7.25
N ASP A 235 -2.24 3.04 -7.67
CA ASP A 235 -1.38 3.17 -8.84
C ASP A 235 0.00 2.52 -8.62
N LEU A 236 0.52 2.53 -7.39
CA LEU A 236 1.79 1.90 -7.02
C LEU A 236 1.68 0.38 -6.75
N LEU A 237 0.49 -0.18 -6.53
CA LEU A 237 0.37 -1.61 -6.19
C LEU A 237 0.89 -2.51 -7.34
N PRO A 238 1.64 -3.59 -7.05
CA PRO A 238 2.04 -4.58 -8.05
C PRO A 238 0.86 -5.31 -8.70
N MET A 239 0.90 -5.50 -10.02
CA MET A 239 -0.19 -6.17 -10.79
C MET A 239 -0.14 -7.70 -10.71
N ASN A 240 0.89 -8.27 -10.09
CA ASN A 240 1.11 -9.71 -9.98
C ASN A 240 0.04 -10.37 -9.11
N LYS A 241 -0.62 -11.40 -9.67
CA LYS A 241 -1.58 -12.24 -8.93
C LYS A 241 -0.92 -12.90 -7.73
N GLY A 242 -1.61 -12.95 -6.59
CA GLY A 242 -1.16 -13.63 -5.38
C GLY A 242 -0.20 -12.84 -4.50
N VAL A 243 0.31 -11.68 -4.95
CA VAL A 243 1.15 -10.80 -4.13
C VAL A 243 0.34 -10.06 -3.06
N ILE A 244 -0.86 -9.60 -3.43
CA ILE A 244 -1.78 -8.91 -2.52
C ILE A 244 -2.99 -9.82 -2.30
N SER A 245 -3.36 -10.06 -1.05
CA SER A 245 -4.55 -10.87 -0.75
C SER A 245 -5.84 -10.26 -1.32
N THR A 246 -6.74 -11.11 -1.83
CA THR A 246 -8.06 -10.69 -2.36
C THR A 246 -8.90 -9.95 -1.31
N ARG A 247 -8.79 -10.37 -0.04
CA ARG A 247 -9.39 -9.69 1.10
C ARG A 247 -8.93 -8.23 1.25
N PHE A 248 -7.64 -7.96 1.09
CA PHE A 248 -7.12 -6.60 1.17
C PHE A 248 -7.59 -5.75 -0.01
N LEU A 249 -7.58 -6.30 -1.24
CA LEU A 249 -8.10 -5.60 -2.42
C LEU A 249 -9.58 -5.22 -2.26
N LEU A 250 -10.42 -6.14 -1.78
CA LEU A 250 -11.84 -5.89 -1.52
C LEU A 250 -12.06 -4.82 -0.43
N ARG A 251 -11.25 -4.85 0.64
CA ARG A 251 -11.27 -3.80 1.68
C ARG A 251 -10.82 -2.44 1.16
N LEU A 252 -9.80 -2.42 0.30
CA LEU A 252 -9.32 -1.21 -0.35
C LEU A 252 -10.36 -0.66 -1.32
N LEU A 253 -11.05 -1.52 -2.08
CA LEU A 253 -12.16 -1.14 -2.96
C LEU A 253 -13.34 -0.55 -2.18
N ARG A 254 -13.73 -1.18 -1.07
CA ARG A 254 -14.74 -0.62 -0.16
C ARG A 254 -14.34 0.78 0.33
N THR A 255 -13.09 0.94 0.75
CA THR A 255 -12.55 2.25 1.19
C THR A 255 -12.56 3.28 0.05
N ALA A 256 -12.18 2.87 -1.16
CA ALA A 256 -12.21 3.71 -2.36
C ALA A 256 -13.63 4.19 -2.69
N MET A 257 -14.63 3.34 -2.51
CA MET A 257 -16.04 3.71 -2.69
C MET A 257 -16.52 4.71 -1.64
N ILE A 258 -16.16 4.51 -0.37
CA ILE A 258 -16.48 5.44 0.73
C ILE A 258 -15.88 6.82 0.46
N LEU A 259 -14.61 6.87 0.08
CA LEU A 259 -13.88 8.10 -0.21
C LEU A 259 -14.21 8.70 -1.59
N ARG A 260 -15.13 8.08 -2.36
CA ARG A 260 -15.50 8.51 -3.72
C ARG A 260 -14.27 8.70 -4.63
N ALA A 261 -13.37 7.73 -4.61
CA ALA A 261 -12.20 7.69 -5.48
C ALA A 261 -12.60 7.69 -6.96
N SER A 262 -11.65 8.08 -7.81
CA SER A 262 -11.82 8.13 -9.26
C SER A 262 -12.33 6.79 -9.85
N PRO A 263 -13.12 6.84 -10.94
CA PRO A 263 -13.65 5.62 -11.57
C PRO A 263 -12.52 4.70 -12.06
N SER A 264 -11.40 5.25 -12.52
CA SER A 264 -10.20 4.50 -12.92
C SER A 264 -9.57 3.76 -11.74
N CYS A 265 -9.49 4.37 -10.56
CA CYS A 265 -9.00 3.72 -9.35
C CYS A 265 -9.88 2.53 -8.95
N ARG A 266 -11.20 2.70 -9.00
CA ARG A 266 -12.16 1.63 -8.70
C ARG A 266 -12.06 0.48 -9.70
N GLU A 267 -12.02 0.79 -11.00
CA GLU A 267 -11.87 -0.22 -12.04
C GLU A 267 -10.55 -1.00 -11.91
N ASN A 268 -9.46 -0.31 -11.56
CA ASN A 268 -8.16 -0.94 -11.31
C ASN A 268 -8.26 -1.99 -10.17
N LEU A 269 -8.90 -1.64 -9.06
CA LEU A 269 -9.15 -2.55 -7.95
C LEU A 269 -10.10 -3.70 -8.32
N GLU A 270 -11.17 -3.41 -9.06
CA GLU A 270 -12.12 -4.42 -9.56
C GLU A 270 -11.43 -5.42 -10.48
N ARG A 271 -10.54 -4.95 -11.36
CA ARG A 271 -9.73 -5.78 -12.27
C ARG A 271 -8.75 -6.68 -11.53
N ARG A 272 -8.01 -6.14 -10.55
CA ARG A 272 -7.08 -6.93 -9.72
C ARG A 272 -7.82 -7.97 -8.91
N THR A 273 -8.97 -7.60 -8.32
CA THR A 273 -9.82 -8.53 -7.58
C THR A 273 -10.35 -9.63 -8.49
N GLY A 274 -10.79 -9.27 -9.71
CA GLY A 274 -11.26 -10.21 -10.72
C GLY A 274 -10.20 -11.23 -11.15
N ALA A 275 -8.91 -10.89 -11.09
CA ALA A 275 -7.84 -11.84 -11.41
C ALA A 275 -7.67 -12.99 -10.41
N GLN A 276 -8.21 -12.84 -9.19
CA GLN A 276 -8.05 -13.78 -8.07
C GLN A 276 -9.33 -13.87 -7.20
N VAL A 277 -10.49 -13.71 -7.83
CA VAL A 277 -11.79 -13.72 -7.15
C VAL A 277 -12.14 -15.10 -6.59
N GLU A 278 -11.54 -16.17 -7.12
CA GLU A 278 -11.67 -17.53 -6.60
C GLU A 278 -11.15 -17.70 -5.16
N GLU A 279 -10.28 -16.79 -4.71
CA GLU A 279 -9.74 -16.76 -3.34
C GLU A 279 -10.59 -15.88 -2.39
N ALA A 280 -11.65 -15.23 -2.89
CA ALA A 280 -12.49 -14.35 -2.09
C ALA A 280 -13.41 -15.13 -1.15
N ALA A 281 -13.56 -14.64 0.08
CA ALA A 281 -14.61 -15.06 0.97
C ALA A 281 -15.91 -14.30 0.66
N LEU A 282 -17.06 -14.94 0.89
CA LEU A 282 -18.37 -14.31 0.74
C LEU A 282 -18.46 -12.98 1.51
N GLU A 283 -18.02 -12.98 2.77
CA GLU A 283 -18.06 -11.80 3.65
C GLU A 283 -17.33 -10.57 3.08
N ASP A 284 -16.27 -10.79 2.29
CA ASP A 284 -15.48 -9.73 1.69
C ASP A 284 -16.10 -9.23 0.36
N LEU A 285 -16.95 -10.05 -0.28
CA LEU A 285 -17.66 -9.72 -1.53
C LEU A 285 -18.98 -8.98 -1.30
N LEU A 286 -19.54 -9.07 -0.08
CA LEU A 286 -20.73 -8.32 0.35
C LEU A 286 -20.40 -6.82 0.54
N ILE A 287 -20.18 -6.10 -0.56
CA ILE A 287 -19.87 -4.66 -0.57
C ILE A 287 -21.17 -3.88 -0.36
N PRO A 288 -21.29 -3.05 0.69
CA PRO A 288 -22.48 -2.23 0.90
C PRO A 288 -22.68 -1.22 -0.23
N SER A 289 -23.92 -1.04 -0.66
CA SER A 289 -24.27 0.04 -1.59
C SER A 289 -24.08 1.41 -0.92
N LEU A 290 -23.38 2.32 -1.58
CA LEU A 290 -23.08 3.66 -1.08
C LEU A 290 -23.70 4.71 -2.01
N GLY A 291 -24.69 5.46 -1.52
CA GLY A 291 -25.34 6.52 -2.29
C GLY A 291 -26.65 7.03 -1.67
N PRO A 292 -27.14 8.22 -2.07
CA PRO A 292 -28.37 8.80 -1.53
C PRO A 292 -29.66 8.15 -2.08
N SER A 293 -29.57 7.38 -3.17
CA SER A 293 -30.70 6.74 -3.86
C SER A 293 -30.52 5.21 -3.93
N VAL A 294 -30.01 4.62 -2.86
CA VAL A 294 -29.68 3.19 -2.80
C VAL A 294 -30.97 2.37 -2.62
N GLU A 295 -31.27 1.55 -3.63
CA GLU A 295 -32.38 0.59 -3.57
C GLU A 295 -31.94 -0.72 -2.89
N THR A 296 -30.74 -1.25 -3.18
CA THR A 296 -30.27 -2.55 -2.67
C THR A 296 -29.27 -2.44 -1.51
N LEU A 297 -29.26 -3.39 -0.60
CA LEU A 297 -28.32 -3.48 0.53
C LEU A 297 -26.85 -3.60 0.06
N TYR A 298 -26.62 -4.34 -1.02
CA TYR A 298 -25.29 -4.61 -1.57
C TYR A 298 -25.11 -4.08 -3.00
N ASP A 299 -23.88 -3.66 -3.33
CA ASP A 299 -23.49 -3.21 -4.66
C ASP A 299 -23.24 -4.42 -5.58
N VAL A 300 -24.35 -4.94 -6.11
CA VAL A 300 -24.39 -6.04 -7.08
C VAL A 300 -23.64 -5.69 -8.37
N ASP A 301 -23.68 -4.42 -8.79
CA ASP A 301 -23.05 -3.99 -10.04
C ASP A 301 -21.51 -4.04 -9.93
N CYS A 302 -20.95 -3.76 -8.75
CA CYS A 302 -19.52 -3.92 -8.46
C CYS A 302 -19.07 -5.38 -8.58
N VAL A 303 -19.80 -6.31 -7.96
CA VAL A 303 -19.50 -7.74 -8.05
C VAL A 303 -19.62 -8.23 -9.50
N GLN A 304 -20.63 -7.76 -10.23
CA GLN A 304 -20.76 -8.07 -11.65
C GLN A 304 -19.53 -7.61 -12.47
N ARG A 305 -19.00 -6.40 -12.23
CA ARG A 305 -17.77 -5.93 -12.91
C ARG A 305 -16.54 -6.76 -12.56
N ILE A 306 -16.38 -7.15 -11.29
CA ILE A 306 -15.31 -8.06 -10.85
C ILE A 306 -15.39 -9.40 -11.61
N LEU A 307 -16.59 -9.98 -11.73
CA LEU A 307 -16.81 -11.24 -12.45
C LEU A 307 -16.52 -11.10 -13.95
N VAL A 308 -16.88 -9.98 -14.58
CA VAL A 308 -16.55 -9.71 -15.99
C VAL A 308 -15.04 -9.76 -16.21
N HIS A 309 -14.24 -9.15 -15.33
CA HIS A 309 -12.78 -9.23 -15.41
C HIS A 309 -12.24 -10.65 -15.25
N PHE A 310 -12.79 -11.43 -14.29
CA PHE A 310 -12.42 -12.83 -14.13
C PHE A 310 -12.73 -13.66 -15.40
N MET A 311 -13.89 -13.46 -16.02
CA MET A 311 -14.28 -14.16 -17.25
C MET A 311 -13.36 -13.82 -18.42
N GLN A 312 -13.02 -12.55 -18.60
CA GLN A 312 -12.10 -12.09 -19.66
C GLN A 312 -10.72 -12.75 -19.55
N LEU A 313 -10.18 -12.87 -18.32
CA LEU A 313 -8.90 -13.51 -18.08
C LEU A 313 -8.93 -15.01 -18.39
N ASN A 314 -9.97 -15.72 -17.96
CA ASN A 314 -10.07 -17.17 -18.15
C ASN A 314 -10.41 -17.58 -19.60
N GLN A 315 -11.16 -16.77 -20.35
CA GLN A 315 -11.42 -17.06 -21.78
C GLN A 315 -10.12 -17.11 -22.58
N SER A 316 -9.17 -16.22 -22.29
CA SER A 316 -7.87 -16.18 -22.98
C SER A 316 -6.94 -17.36 -22.66
N ALA A 317 -7.06 -17.94 -21.46
CA ALA A 317 -6.32 -19.12 -21.04
C ALA A 317 -6.83 -20.41 -21.71
N VAL A 318 -8.15 -20.51 -21.93
CA VAL A 318 -8.76 -21.65 -22.63
C VAL A 318 -8.41 -21.64 -24.13
N THR A 319 -8.38 -20.48 -24.78
CA THR A 319 -8.02 -20.39 -26.21
C THR A 319 -6.54 -20.64 -26.50
N SER A 320 -5.64 -20.40 -25.52
CA SER A 320 -4.20 -20.66 -25.68
C SER A 320 -3.81 -22.12 -25.40
N SER A 321 -4.63 -22.86 -24.66
CA SER A 321 -4.41 -24.29 -24.38
C SER A 321 -5.12 -25.23 -25.37
N ALA A 322 -5.92 -24.70 -26.30
CA ALA A 322 -6.75 -25.47 -27.22
C ALA A 322 -6.04 -26.00 -28.49
N ILE A 323 -4.71 -26.16 -28.48
CA ILE A 323 -3.96 -26.75 -29.63
C ILE A 323 -3.38 -28.14 -29.32
N VAL A 324 -3.83 -28.85 -28.28
CA VAL A 324 -3.37 -30.24 -28.05
C VAL A 324 -4.52 -31.18 -27.73
N ASP A 325 -4.88 -31.95 -28.76
CA ASP A 325 -5.25 -33.36 -28.79
C ASP A 325 -6.49 -33.82 -27.98
N GLU A 326 -7.56 -34.15 -28.72
CA GLU A 326 -8.66 -35.03 -28.29
C GLU A 326 -8.09 -36.43 -28.00
N GLY A 327 -7.54 -36.65 -26.81
CA GLY A 327 -6.97 -37.98 -26.56
C GLY A 327 -6.20 -38.24 -25.28
N GLN A 328 -6.51 -37.66 -24.12
CA GLN A 328 -6.02 -38.24 -22.86
C GLN A 328 -6.81 -37.87 -21.59
N SER A 329 -7.61 -38.85 -21.16
CA SER A 329 -7.63 -39.44 -19.81
C SER A 329 -7.40 -38.52 -18.60
N ILE A 330 -8.48 -38.35 -17.81
CA ILE A 330 -8.51 -38.60 -16.36
C ILE A 330 -7.18 -38.32 -15.64
N THR A 331 -6.85 -37.06 -15.42
CA THR A 331 -5.95 -36.70 -14.31
C THR A 331 -6.83 -36.26 -13.16
N SER A 332 -6.98 -37.16 -12.18
CA SER A 332 -7.53 -36.91 -10.87
C SER A 332 -6.71 -35.84 -10.12
N SER A 333 -6.97 -34.56 -10.40
CA SER A 333 -6.70 -33.49 -9.44
C SER A 333 -7.97 -33.31 -8.61
N SER A 334 -7.95 -33.71 -7.35
CA SER A 334 -9.08 -33.60 -6.40
C SER A 334 -9.43 -32.14 -6.02
N SER A 335 -8.74 -31.15 -6.57
CA SER A 335 -8.98 -29.73 -6.34
C SER A 335 -9.97 -29.16 -7.36
N PRO A 336 -10.98 -28.38 -6.93
CA PRO A 336 -11.89 -27.70 -7.86
C PRO A 336 -11.13 -26.71 -8.74
N THR A 337 -11.54 -26.59 -10.02
CA THR A 337 -10.98 -25.59 -10.93
C THR A 337 -11.31 -24.17 -10.46
N PRO A 338 -10.51 -23.14 -10.79
CA PRO A 338 -10.84 -21.75 -10.46
C PRO A 338 -12.26 -21.34 -10.90
N MET A 339 -12.66 -21.80 -12.09
CA MET A 339 -14.01 -21.58 -12.62
C MET A 339 -15.10 -22.20 -11.72
N ALA A 340 -14.89 -23.43 -11.22
CA ALA A 340 -15.82 -24.08 -10.30
C ALA A 340 -15.85 -23.44 -8.91
N MET A 341 -14.70 -22.92 -8.43
CA MET A 341 -14.64 -22.16 -7.18
C MET A 341 -15.44 -20.85 -7.28
N VAL A 342 -15.28 -20.11 -8.39
CA VAL A 342 -16.06 -18.89 -8.64
C VAL A 342 -17.55 -19.19 -8.82
N ALA A 343 -17.92 -20.26 -9.53
CA ALA A 343 -19.32 -20.67 -9.64
C ALA A 343 -19.98 -20.87 -8.28
N ARG A 344 -19.32 -21.61 -7.38
CA ARG A 344 -19.79 -21.81 -6.00
C ARG A 344 -19.89 -20.51 -5.22
N LEU A 345 -18.89 -19.63 -5.35
CA LEU A 345 -18.90 -18.32 -4.68
C LEU A 345 -20.07 -17.45 -5.16
N VAL A 346 -20.32 -17.42 -6.47
CA VAL A 346 -21.43 -16.67 -7.08
C VAL A 346 -22.77 -17.22 -6.65
N ASP A 347 -22.95 -18.55 -6.62
CA ASP A 347 -24.21 -19.17 -6.17
C ASP A 347 -24.53 -18.84 -4.70
N VAL A 348 -23.51 -18.86 -3.82
CA VAL A 348 -23.67 -18.48 -2.42
C VAL A 348 -23.94 -16.98 -2.28
N TYR A 349 -23.24 -16.14 -3.06
CA TYR A 349 -23.48 -14.70 -3.10
C TYR A 349 -24.90 -14.37 -3.59
N LEU A 350 -25.36 -15.02 -4.66
CA LEU A 350 -26.71 -14.90 -5.20
C LEU A 350 -27.77 -15.24 -4.16
N ALA A 351 -27.57 -16.31 -3.38
CA ALA A 351 -28.50 -16.67 -2.32
C ALA A 351 -28.58 -15.60 -1.23
N GLU A 352 -27.47 -14.92 -0.91
CA GLU A 352 -27.44 -13.85 0.08
C GLU A 352 -28.13 -12.57 -0.45
N VAL A 353 -27.80 -12.14 -1.67
CA VAL A 353 -28.43 -10.93 -2.25
C VAL A 353 -29.88 -11.15 -2.65
N ALA A 354 -30.30 -12.39 -2.91
CA ALA A 354 -31.69 -12.74 -3.19
C ALA A 354 -32.64 -12.48 -2.01
N ALA A 355 -32.11 -12.37 -0.80
CA ALA A 355 -32.87 -11.98 0.38
C ALA A 355 -33.29 -10.50 0.37
N ASP A 356 -32.68 -9.68 -0.51
CA ASP A 356 -33.00 -8.27 -0.67
C ASP A 356 -34.25 -8.06 -1.53
N VAL A 357 -35.28 -7.47 -0.92
CA VAL A 357 -36.59 -7.19 -1.55
C VAL A 357 -36.47 -6.23 -2.73
N ASN A 358 -35.43 -5.41 -2.76
CA ASN A 358 -35.20 -4.42 -3.81
C ASN A 358 -34.36 -4.98 -4.97
N LEU A 359 -33.90 -6.24 -4.90
CA LEU A 359 -33.15 -6.87 -5.98
C LEU A 359 -34.06 -7.13 -7.20
N LYS A 360 -33.78 -6.43 -8.29
CA LYS A 360 -34.53 -6.58 -9.55
C LYS A 360 -34.16 -7.87 -10.28
N LEU A 361 -35.16 -8.52 -10.89
CA LEU A 361 -35.02 -9.82 -11.57
C LEU A 361 -33.91 -9.82 -12.63
N HIS A 362 -33.80 -8.75 -13.43
CA HIS A 362 -32.77 -8.67 -14.47
C HIS A 362 -31.35 -8.67 -13.89
N LYS A 363 -31.12 -8.07 -12.71
CA LYS A 363 -29.81 -8.09 -12.03
C LYS A 363 -29.49 -9.48 -11.50
N PHE A 364 -30.48 -10.14 -10.89
CA PHE A 364 -30.36 -11.52 -10.42
C PHE A 364 -29.99 -12.46 -11.59
N LEU A 365 -30.74 -12.39 -12.70
CA LEU A 365 -30.48 -13.19 -13.90
C LEU A 365 -29.11 -12.88 -14.51
N SER A 366 -28.74 -11.60 -14.60
CA SER A 366 -27.45 -11.19 -15.16
C SER A 366 -26.28 -11.82 -14.40
N LEU A 367 -26.31 -11.82 -13.06
CA LEU A 367 -25.30 -12.47 -12.23
C LEU A 367 -25.33 -14.00 -12.37
N ALA A 368 -26.52 -14.61 -12.34
CA ALA A 368 -26.67 -16.06 -12.51
C ALA A 368 -26.09 -16.54 -13.85
N SER A 369 -26.33 -15.78 -14.92
CA SER A 369 -25.83 -16.08 -16.27
C SER A 369 -24.35 -15.71 -16.48
N ALA A 370 -23.72 -14.97 -15.56
CA ALA A 370 -22.33 -14.55 -15.70
C ALA A 370 -21.34 -15.73 -15.63
N VAL A 371 -21.75 -16.83 -14.99
CA VAL A 371 -20.97 -18.06 -14.90
C VAL A 371 -21.63 -19.15 -15.74
N SER A 372 -20.84 -19.78 -16.60
CA SER A 372 -21.25 -20.85 -17.51
C SER A 372 -21.71 -22.13 -16.79
N ASP A 373 -22.66 -22.85 -17.36
CA ASP A 373 -23.24 -24.06 -16.76
C ASP A 373 -22.22 -25.17 -16.51
N TYR A 374 -21.23 -25.35 -17.40
CA TYR A 374 -20.17 -26.36 -17.22
C TYR A 374 -19.32 -26.13 -15.97
N ALA A 375 -19.33 -24.91 -15.41
CA ALA A 375 -18.60 -24.57 -14.20
C ALA A 375 -19.34 -24.98 -12.91
N ARG A 376 -20.59 -25.42 -13.02
CA ARG A 376 -21.42 -25.92 -11.91
C ARG A 376 -21.45 -27.45 -11.95
N PRO A 377 -20.67 -28.16 -11.12
CA PRO A 377 -20.79 -29.61 -11.02
C PRO A 377 -22.10 -30.04 -10.34
N LEU A 378 -22.68 -29.15 -9.53
CA LEU A 378 -23.92 -29.32 -8.79
C LEU A 378 -24.70 -28.01 -8.86
N ASP A 379 -26.00 -28.11 -9.15
CA ASP A 379 -26.88 -26.94 -9.32
C ASP A 379 -27.63 -26.55 -8.02
N ASP A 380 -27.42 -27.29 -6.92
CA ASP A 380 -28.09 -27.04 -5.63
C ASP A 380 -27.92 -25.59 -5.15
N GLY A 381 -26.73 -25.01 -5.38
CA GLY A 381 -26.40 -23.64 -5.01
C GLY A 381 -27.28 -22.62 -5.72
N ILE A 382 -27.36 -22.70 -7.06
CA ILE A 382 -28.16 -21.79 -7.86
C ILE A 382 -29.67 -22.00 -7.64
N TYR A 383 -30.13 -23.25 -7.49
CA TYR A 383 -31.54 -23.52 -7.16
C TYR A 383 -31.93 -22.95 -5.80
N ARG A 384 -31.05 -23.03 -4.79
CA ARG A 384 -31.27 -22.39 -3.49
C ARG A 384 -31.39 -20.87 -3.64
N ALA A 385 -30.53 -20.24 -4.44
CA ALA A 385 -30.62 -18.81 -4.67
C ALA A 385 -31.94 -18.40 -5.35
N ILE A 386 -32.39 -19.18 -6.35
CA ILE A 386 -33.68 -18.98 -7.03
C ILE A 386 -34.85 -19.14 -6.05
N ASP A 387 -34.86 -20.18 -5.22
CA ASP A 387 -35.89 -20.41 -4.20
C ASP A 387 -36.00 -19.24 -3.21
N VAL A 388 -34.87 -18.74 -2.70
CA VAL A 388 -34.84 -17.54 -1.84
C VAL A 388 -35.40 -16.33 -2.58
N TYR A 389 -34.97 -16.09 -3.82
CA TYR A 389 -35.43 -14.94 -4.62
C TYR A 389 -36.94 -14.96 -4.85
N LEU A 390 -37.49 -16.12 -5.22
CA LEU A 390 -38.93 -16.30 -5.44
C LEU A 390 -39.72 -16.13 -4.14
N LYS A 391 -39.19 -16.61 -3.01
CA LYS A 391 -39.81 -16.43 -1.68
C LYS A 391 -39.94 -14.97 -1.28
N VAL A 392 -38.92 -14.16 -1.54
CA VAL A 392 -38.91 -12.74 -1.19
C VAL A 392 -39.73 -11.91 -2.18
N THR A 393 -39.61 -12.20 -3.48
CA THR A 393 -40.24 -11.38 -4.54
C THR A 393 -41.71 -11.70 -4.75
N PHE A 394 -42.11 -12.97 -4.57
CA PHE A 394 -43.48 -13.43 -4.83
C PHE A 394 -44.12 -14.13 -3.63
N PRO A 395 -44.21 -13.50 -2.44
CA PRO A 395 -44.79 -14.12 -1.25
C PRO A 395 -46.25 -14.55 -1.45
N PHE A 396 -47.00 -13.83 -2.30
CA PHE A 396 -48.38 -14.16 -2.64
C PHE A 396 -48.54 -15.41 -3.50
N LEU A 397 -47.57 -15.74 -4.37
CA LEU A 397 -47.62 -16.96 -5.20
C LEU A 397 -47.49 -18.21 -4.33
N ILE A 398 -46.65 -18.13 -3.30
CA ILE A 398 -46.42 -19.21 -2.32
C ILE A 398 -47.61 -19.38 -1.39
N MET A 399 -48.21 -18.27 -0.94
CA MET A 399 -49.48 -18.29 -0.22
C MET A 399 -50.60 -18.92 -1.04
N PHE A 400 -50.67 -18.64 -2.35
CA PHE A 400 -51.64 -19.28 -3.24
C PHE A 400 -51.43 -20.78 -3.38
N SER A 401 -50.18 -21.26 -3.51
CA SER A 401 -49.89 -22.70 -3.55
C SER A 401 -50.21 -23.41 -2.23
N LEU A 402 -49.89 -22.79 -1.08
CA LEU A 402 -50.20 -23.34 0.25
C LEU A 402 -51.72 -23.33 0.52
N CYS A 403 -52.44 -22.25 0.19
CA CYS A 403 -53.90 -22.24 0.28
C CYS A 403 -54.55 -23.32 -0.58
N ARG A 404 -53.98 -23.66 -1.74
CA ARG A 404 -54.47 -24.75 -2.61
C ARG A 404 -54.17 -26.15 -2.08
N GLN A 405 -53.30 -26.28 -1.08
CA GLN A 405 -52.93 -27.55 -0.45
C GLN A 405 -53.69 -27.77 0.86
N PHE A 406 -54.27 -26.71 1.44
CA PHE A 406 -55.08 -26.73 2.67
C PHE A 406 -56.58 -26.49 2.44
N CYS A 407 -57.01 -26.17 1.22
CA CYS A 407 -58.40 -26.18 0.74
C CYS A 407 -58.55 -27.28 -0.30
#